data_AF-A0A7Y4UII4-F1
#
_entry.id   AF-A0A7Y4UII4-F1
#
_cell.length_a   1.000
_cell.length_b   1.000
_cell.length_c   1.000
_cell.angle_alpha   90.00
_cell.angle_beta   90.00
_cell.angle_gamma   90.00
#
_symmetry.space_group_name_H-M   'P 1'
#
loop_
_entity.id
_entity.type
_entity.pdbx_description
1 polymer ?
#
loop_
_entity_poly.entity_id
_entity_poly.type
_entity_poly.pdbx_seq_one_letter_code
_entity_poly.pdbx_strand_id
1 'polypeptide(L)'
;MTEQSGSPEVKWGEWIGGGWQMFTERWQVWVPMMLVFILALIVPILPMYILLIGAGVASESGEAPAAAVGMLAPLVGIAGALITLCLASFMLGGIYRTAFKQMRGEAIGIGDLFSGKDVVVNLLITMFLIILCAMGGALLCIFPAFIVAGLLFFAIPLVVEKGLSPMDALRTSFEKNKGNWLMFTLFAFVVSLIGSIGQFACYIGLLVTYPLQFLITAVAYRDVFGVAGVRSASQIPSSYASPSWQQGGQASYMPPPPQYTPPQAPQSYAPPQPVPPPVMPPPAPVVSDQITCPNCNALLSRTAKFCNYCGKPL
;
A
#
# COMPACT_ATOMS: atom_id res chain seq x y z
N MET A 1 -5.84 -33.35 -16.42
CA MET A 1 -5.05 -32.90 -17.59
C MET A 1 -4.11 -31.81 -17.08
N THR A 2 -2.85 -32.19 -16.85
CA THR A 2 -1.63 -31.37 -16.70
C THR A 2 -1.80 -29.89 -16.31
N GLU A 3 -1.93 -29.60 -15.01
CA GLU A 3 -1.55 -28.27 -14.51
C GLU A 3 -0.02 -28.16 -14.56
N GLN A 4 0.43 -27.17 -15.32
CA GLN A 4 1.83 -26.91 -15.65
C GLN A 4 2.66 -26.76 -14.37
N SER A 5 3.55 -27.72 -14.12
CA SER A 5 4.65 -27.62 -13.15
C SER A 5 5.75 -26.68 -13.64
N GLY A 6 5.37 -25.53 -14.18
CA GLY A 6 6.27 -24.45 -14.56
C GLY A 6 6.63 -23.63 -13.33
N SER A 7 7.89 -23.22 -13.21
CA SER A 7 8.24 -22.20 -12.23
C SER A 7 7.49 -20.90 -12.56
N PRO A 8 7.04 -20.13 -11.56
CA PRO A 8 6.28 -18.92 -11.82
C PRO A 8 7.07 -17.98 -12.74
N GLU A 9 6.40 -17.50 -13.77
CA GLU A 9 6.98 -16.51 -14.67
C GLU A 9 6.91 -15.12 -14.04
N VAL A 10 7.96 -14.31 -14.21
CA VAL A 10 8.00 -12.94 -13.71
C VAL A 10 7.19 -12.04 -14.63
N LYS A 11 6.08 -11.51 -14.11
CA LYS A 11 5.18 -10.63 -14.86
C LYS A 11 5.48 -9.15 -14.61
N TRP A 12 6.56 -8.67 -15.22
CA TRP A 12 7.12 -7.33 -15.01
C TRP A 12 6.08 -6.19 -15.01
N GLY A 13 5.32 -6.06 -16.10
CA GLY A 13 4.36 -4.96 -16.28
C GLY A 13 3.19 -5.03 -15.31
N GLU A 14 2.67 -6.23 -15.05
CA GLU A 14 1.55 -6.45 -14.14
C GLU A 14 1.95 -6.17 -12.68
N TRP A 15 3.12 -6.63 -12.25
CA TRP A 15 3.57 -6.46 -10.87
C TRP A 15 3.98 -5.03 -10.55
N ILE A 16 4.75 -4.40 -11.44
CA ILE A 16 5.17 -3.00 -11.27
C ILE A 16 3.97 -2.07 -11.41
N GLY A 17 3.13 -2.28 -12.44
CA GLY A 17 1.93 -1.49 -12.67
C GLY A 17 0.91 -1.65 -11.55
N GLY A 18 0.69 -2.87 -11.04
CA GLY A 18 -0.20 -3.14 -9.91
C GLY A 18 0.29 -2.49 -8.62
N GLY A 19 1.60 -2.54 -8.34
CA GLY A 19 2.18 -1.85 -7.18
C GLY A 19 2.02 -0.33 -7.28
N TRP A 20 2.22 0.24 -8.47
CA TRP A 20 1.99 1.66 -8.72
C TRP A 20 0.52 2.05 -8.55
N GLN A 21 -0.41 1.26 -9.09
CA GLN A 21 -1.84 1.49 -8.93
C GLN A 21 -2.22 1.50 -7.45
N MET A 22 -1.84 0.47 -6.69
CA MET A 22 -2.09 0.42 -5.24
C MET A 22 -1.53 1.62 -4.51
N PHE A 23 -0.33 2.08 -4.88
CA PHE A 23 0.25 3.29 -4.29
C PHE A 23 -0.61 4.50 -4.59
N THR A 24 -0.95 4.76 -5.85
CA THR A 24 -1.72 5.94 -6.26
C THR A 24 -3.15 5.97 -5.70
N GLU A 25 -3.79 4.81 -5.50
CA GLU A 25 -5.13 4.73 -4.89
C GLU A 25 -5.14 5.22 -3.44
N ARG A 26 -4.05 5.00 -2.69
CA ARG A 26 -3.96 5.29 -1.25
C ARG A 26 -2.69 6.04 -0.87
N TRP A 27 -2.16 6.88 -1.76
CA TRP A 27 -0.89 7.58 -1.55
C TRP A 27 -0.93 8.48 -0.30
N GLN A 28 -2.10 9.02 0.01
CA GLN A 28 -2.37 9.84 1.21
C GLN A 28 -2.14 9.10 2.53
N VAL A 29 -2.18 7.76 2.52
CA VAL A 29 -1.86 6.94 3.69
C VAL A 29 -0.41 6.43 3.59
N TRP A 30 0.02 5.98 2.40
CA TRP A 30 1.36 5.41 2.20
C TRP A 30 2.49 6.42 2.43
N VAL A 31 2.36 7.66 1.93
CA VAL A 31 3.40 8.69 2.10
C VAL A 31 3.63 9.06 3.58
N PRO A 32 2.61 9.45 4.36
CA PRO A 32 2.83 9.74 5.78
C PRO A 32 3.19 8.49 6.59
N MET A 33 2.71 7.30 6.21
CA MET A 33 3.16 6.05 6.82
C MET A 33 4.67 5.84 6.62
N MET A 34 5.19 6.14 5.43
CA MET A 34 6.63 6.05 5.14
C MET A 34 7.44 7.13 5.84
N LEU A 35 6.88 8.32 6.02
CA LEU A 35 7.49 9.34 6.87
C LEU A 35 7.62 8.83 8.32
N VAL A 36 6.55 8.26 8.89
CA VAL A 36 6.59 7.66 10.24
C VAL A 36 7.60 6.52 10.31
N PHE A 37 7.65 5.66 9.29
CA PHE A 37 8.65 4.58 9.20
C PHE A 37 10.09 5.13 9.23
N ILE A 38 10.41 6.12 8.39
CA ILE A 38 11.75 6.71 8.32
C ILE A 38 12.10 7.40 9.64
N LEU A 39 11.18 8.19 10.21
CA LEU A 39 11.42 8.86 11.50
C LEU A 39 11.61 7.85 12.64
N ALA A 40 10.83 6.77 12.67
CA ALA A 40 10.96 5.71 13.67
C ALA A 40 12.32 5.00 13.60
N LEU A 41 12.92 4.90 12.41
CA LEU A 41 14.27 4.35 12.26
C LEU A 41 15.36 5.38 12.60
N ILE A 42 15.22 6.64 12.16
CA ILE A 42 16.27 7.65 12.32
C ILE A 42 16.34 8.19 13.76
N VAL A 43 15.22 8.54 14.37
CA VAL A 43 15.19 9.26 15.66
C VAL A 43 15.95 8.53 16.79
N PRO A 44 15.81 7.20 16.98
CA PRO A 44 16.55 6.50 18.03
C PRO A 44 18.06 6.42 17.77
N ILE A 45 18.46 6.51 16.50
CA ILE A 45 19.82 6.30 16.04
C ILE A 45 20.59 7.63 15.88
N LEU A 46 19.86 8.73 15.67
CA LEU A 46 20.42 10.06 15.47
C LEU A 46 21.35 10.52 16.61
N PRO A 47 20.99 10.42 17.90
CA PRO A 47 21.88 10.82 19.00
C PRO A 47 23.18 10.03 19.02
N MET A 48 23.09 8.76 18.64
CA MET A 48 24.20 7.83 18.61
C MET A 48 25.23 8.23 17.53
N TYR A 49 24.77 8.61 16.33
CA TYR A 49 25.65 9.15 15.29
C TYR A 49 26.19 10.54 15.62
N ILE A 50 25.38 11.41 16.24
CA ILE A 50 25.85 12.74 16.70
C ILE A 50 27.02 12.57 17.68
N LEU A 51 26.89 11.66 18.65
CA LEU A 51 27.95 11.33 19.59
C LEU A 51 29.20 10.80 18.89
N LEU A 52 29.03 9.95 17.88
CA LEU A 52 30.15 9.40 17.12
C LEU A 52 30.92 10.46 16.33
N ILE A 53 30.20 11.35 15.65
CA ILE A 53 30.79 12.47 14.90
C ILE A 53 31.50 13.43 15.85
N GLY A 54 30.87 13.77 16.98
CA GLY A 54 31.47 14.63 18.01
C GLY A 54 32.75 14.02 18.60
N ALA A 55 32.77 12.71 18.86
CA ALA A 55 33.97 12.01 19.31
C ALA A 55 35.08 12.01 18.24
N GLY A 56 34.72 11.86 16.96
CA GLY A 56 35.67 11.96 15.85
C GLY A 56 36.31 13.35 15.77
N VAL A 57 35.50 14.41 15.81
CA VAL A 57 35.98 15.80 15.80
C VAL A 57 36.88 16.08 17.02
N ALA A 58 36.47 15.63 18.22
CA ALA A 58 37.26 15.77 19.44
C ALA A 58 38.60 15.00 19.38
N SER A 59 38.66 13.89 18.63
CA SER A 59 39.91 13.17 18.40
C SER A 59 40.85 13.92 17.46
N GLU A 60 40.32 14.60 16.44
CA GLU A 60 41.13 15.40 15.51
C GLU A 60 41.67 16.67 16.16
N SER A 61 40.92 17.28 17.09
CA SER A 61 41.35 18.43 17.90
C SER A 61 42.34 18.06 19.03
N GLY A 62 42.57 16.77 19.28
CA GLY A 62 43.43 16.29 20.35
C GLY A 62 42.79 16.30 21.75
N GLU A 63 41.50 16.60 21.85
CA GLU A 63 40.73 16.63 23.10
C GLU A 63 40.34 15.21 23.58
N ALA A 64 40.23 14.25 22.66
CA ALA A 64 39.92 12.86 22.94
C ALA A 64 41.03 11.91 22.44
N PRO A 65 41.36 10.83 23.17
CA PRO A 65 42.33 9.85 22.72
C PRO A 65 41.79 9.05 21.53
N ALA A 66 42.50 9.09 20.40
CA ALA A 66 42.12 8.41 19.15
C ALA A 66 41.84 6.91 19.33
N ALA A 67 42.58 6.24 20.22
CA ALA A 67 42.37 4.83 20.55
C ALA A 67 40.97 4.58 21.15
N ALA A 68 40.48 5.46 22.02
CA ALA A 68 39.16 5.32 22.62
C ALA A 68 38.06 5.52 21.56
N VAL A 69 38.21 6.50 20.67
CA VAL A 69 37.26 6.73 19.57
C VAL A 69 37.24 5.55 18.59
N GLY A 70 38.42 5.01 18.25
CA GLY A 70 38.55 3.82 17.41
C GLY A 70 37.93 2.56 18.02
N MET A 71 37.94 2.41 19.35
CA MET A 71 37.27 1.30 20.04
C MET A 71 35.75 1.50 20.18
N LEU A 72 35.30 2.72 20.47
CA LEU A 72 33.88 3.03 20.66
C LEU A 72 33.10 3.00 19.35
N ALA A 73 33.69 3.47 18.24
CA ALA A 73 33.03 3.58 16.95
C ALA A 73 32.35 2.28 16.45
N PRO A 74 33.04 1.13 16.38
CA PRO A 74 32.41 -0.12 15.93
C PRO A 74 31.35 -0.62 16.91
N LEU A 75 31.53 -0.45 18.22
CA LEU A 75 30.53 -0.88 19.22
C LEU A 75 29.22 -0.09 19.08
N VAL A 76 29.35 1.22 18.92
CA VAL A 76 28.24 2.14 18.65
C VAL A 76 27.57 1.78 17.32
N GLY A 77 28.35 1.55 16.26
CA GLY A 77 27.82 1.13 14.95
C GLY A 77 27.03 -0.19 15.02
N ILE A 78 27.55 -1.20 15.73
CA ILE A 78 26.87 -2.48 15.94
C ILE A 78 25.57 -2.28 16.73
N ALA A 79 25.60 -1.50 17.81
CA ALA A 79 24.40 -1.19 18.59
C ALA A 79 23.32 -0.52 17.72
N GLY A 80 23.70 0.46 16.90
CA GLY A 80 22.78 1.09 15.94
C GLY A 80 22.21 0.12 14.92
N ALA A 81 23.03 -0.77 14.36
CA ALA A 81 22.59 -1.78 13.41
C ALA A 81 21.58 -2.75 14.04
N LEU A 82 21.82 -3.18 15.28
CA LEU A 82 20.89 -4.05 16.03
C LEU A 82 19.57 -3.32 16.34
N ILE A 83 19.63 -2.06 16.76
CA ILE A 83 18.43 -1.23 16.99
C ILE A 83 17.63 -1.09 15.69
N THR A 84 18.30 -0.79 14.57
CA THR A 84 17.68 -0.68 13.25
C THR A 84 17.01 -1.99 12.86
N LEU A 85 17.71 -3.12 13.02
CA LEU A 85 17.20 -4.43 12.66
C LEU A 85 15.94 -4.79 13.45
N CYS A 86 15.94 -4.51 14.75
CA CYS A 86 14.77 -4.72 15.62
C CYS A 86 13.59 -3.83 15.21
N LEU A 87 13.81 -2.53 14.99
CA LEU A 87 12.75 -1.61 14.60
C LEU A 87 12.21 -1.90 13.19
N ALA A 88 13.11 -2.16 12.24
CA ALA A 88 12.76 -2.49 10.87
C ALA A 88 11.97 -3.79 10.80
N SER A 89 12.35 -4.85 11.53
CA SER A 89 11.59 -6.11 11.53
C SER A 89 10.15 -5.93 12.00
N PHE A 90 9.93 -5.14 13.05
CA PHE A 90 8.58 -4.83 13.54
C PHE A 90 7.77 -4.02 12.54
N MET A 91 8.33 -2.93 12.03
CA MET A 91 7.60 -2.05 11.11
C MET A 91 7.37 -2.70 9.74
N LEU A 92 8.31 -3.50 9.26
CA LEU A 92 8.20 -4.21 7.98
C LEU A 92 7.05 -5.22 8.00
N GLY A 93 6.82 -5.89 9.14
CA GLY A 93 5.63 -6.71 9.33
C GLY A 93 4.34 -5.91 9.18
N GLY A 94 4.28 -4.71 9.77
CA GLY A 94 3.14 -3.81 9.61
C GLY A 94 2.95 -3.28 8.18
N ILE A 95 4.03 -2.97 7.47
CA ILE A 95 3.99 -2.55 6.06
C ILE A 95 3.36 -3.63 5.18
N TYR A 96 3.86 -4.87 5.25
CA TYR A 96 3.32 -5.95 4.44
C TYR A 96 1.88 -6.31 4.83
N ARG A 97 1.53 -6.26 6.12
CA ARG A 97 0.12 -6.41 6.55
C ARG A 97 -0.77 -5.34 5.96
N THR A 98 -0.32 -4.08 5.98
CA THR A 98 -1.05 -2.97 5.38
C THR A 98 -1.24 -3.18 3.88
N ALA A 99 -0.20 -3.64 3.17
CA ALA A 99 -0.30 -3.96 1.75
C ALA A 99 -1.33 -5.06 1.47
N PHE A 100 -1.31 -6.17 2.22
CA PHE A 100 -2.28 -7.25 2.06
C PHE A 100 -3.70 -6.84 2.48
N LYS A 101 -3.83 -6.03 3.53
CA LYS A 101 -5.10 -5.41 3.96
C LYS A 101 -5.70 -4.55 2.84
N GLN A 102 -4.88 -3.72 2.17
CA GLN A 102 -5.33 -2.97 1.00
C GLN A 102 -5.80 -3.88 -0.14
N MET A 103 -5.09 -4.98 -0.42
CA MET A 103 -5.50 -5.94 -1.48
C MET A 103 -6.82 -6.64 -1.18
N ARG A 104 -7.14 -6.83 0.11
CA ARG A 104 -8.44 -7.36 0.56
C ARG A 104 -9.57 -6.32 0.40
N GLY A 105 -9.25 -5.08 0.03
CA GLY A 105 -10.20 -3.98 -0.09
C GLY A 105 -10.59 -3.37 1.26
N GLU A 106 -9.80 -3.64 2.30
CA GLU A 106 -10.03 -3.10 3.64
C GLU A 106 -9.44 -1.68 3.76
N ALA A 107 -10.01 -0.88 4.67
CA ALA A 107 -9.52 0.48 4.92
C ALA A 107 -8.16 0.42 5.65
N ILE A 108 -7.13 1.01 5.02
CA ILE A 108 -5.80 1.15 5.62
C ILE A 108 -5.64 2.48 6.34
N GLY A 109 -4.85 2.49 7.41
CA GLY A 109 -4.48 3.69 8.16
C GLY A 109 -3.04 3.64 8.67
N ILE A 110 -2.52 4.79 9.09
CA ILE A 110 -1.11 4.92 9.55
C ILE A 110 -0.82 3.98 10.75
N GLY A 111 -1.82 3.74 11.61
CA GLY A 111 -1.70 2.83 12.76
C GLY A 111 -1.45 1.37 12.37
N ASP A 112 -1.79 0.96 11.14
CA ASP A 112 -1.54 -0.42 10.66
C ASP A 112 -0.04 -0.73 10.55
N LEU A 113 0.82 0.30 10.50
CA LEU A 113 2.28 0.17 10.53
C LEU A 113 2.79 -0.56 11.79
N PHE A 114 2.03 -0.51 12.89
CA PHE A 114 2.37 -1.13 14.17
C PHE A 114 1.72 -2.51 14.37
N SER A 115 1.05 -3.04 13.34
CA SER A 115 0.30 -4.29 13.43
C SER A 115 1.16 -5.56 13.41
N GLY A 116 2.48 -5.46 13.16
CA GLY A 116 3.38 -6.61 12.97
C GLY A 116 3.86 -7.33 14.24
N LYS A 117 3.30 -7.03 15.43
CA LYS A 117 3.85 -7.45 16.74
C LYS A 117 4.04 -8.97 16.93
N ASP A 118 3.15 -9.78 16.39
CA ASP A 118 3.12 -11.24 16.54
C ASP A 118 4.12 -11.95 15.61
N VAL A 119 4.55 -11.29 14.53
CA VAL A 119 5.53 -11.84 13.58
C VAL A 119 6.93 -11.27 13.77
N VAL A 120 7.15 -10.34 14.72
CA VAL A 120 8.44 -9.64 14.93
C VAL A 120 9.60 -10.61 15.08
N VAL A 121 9.48 -11.60 15.96
CA VAL A 121 10.57 -12.52 16.26
C VAL A 121 10.95 -13.34 15.03
N ASN A 122 9.94 -13.89 14.34
CA ASN A 122 10.17 -14.65 13.11
C ASN A 122 10.77 -13.76 12.01
N LEU A 123 10.28 -12.53 11.85
CA LEU A 123 10.82 -11.57 10.90
C LEU A 123 12.26 -11.17 11.20
N LEU A 124 12.58 -10.94 12.48
CA LEU A 124 13.93 -10.60 12.91
C LEU A 124 14.90 -11.73 12.58
N ILE A 125 14.54 -12.98 12.89
CA ILE A 125 15.34 -14.15 12.56
C ILE A 125 15.46 -14.32 11.04
N THR A 126 14.36 -14.18 10.29
CA THR A 126 14.36 -14.24 8.82
C THR A 126 15.28 -13.17 8.21
N MET A 127 15.19 -11.93 8.66
CA MET A 127 16.07 -10.83 8.24
C MET A 127 17.53 -11.15 8.52
N PHE A 128 17.81 -11.61 9.74
CA PHE A 128 19.16 -11.99 10.14
C PHE A 128 19.72 -13.11 9.27
N LEU A 129 18.93 -14.16 8.99
CA LEU A 129 19.33 -15.25 8.10
C LEU A 129 19.57 -14.77 6.66
N ILE A 130 18.70 -13.90 6.13
CA ILE A 130 18.89 -13.30 4.80
C ILE A 130 20.19 -12.50 4.76
N ILE A 131 20.49 -11.70 5.79
CA ILE A 131 21.74 -10.95 5.90
C ILE A 131 22.94 -11.89 5.92
N LEU A 132 22.90 -12.98 6.69
CA LEU A 132 23.98 -13.97 6.71
C LEU A 132 24.19 -14.63 5.34
N CYS A 133 23.11 -15.01 4.65
CA CYS A 133 23.20 -15.56 3.29
C CYS A 133 23.77 -14.54 2.30
N ALA A 134 23.34 -13.28 2.40
CA ALA A 134 23.82 -12.19 1.56
C ALA A 134 25.30 -11.87 1.83
N MET A 135 25.73 -11.86 3.10
CA MET A 135 27.13 -11.70 3.49
C MET A 135 27.99 -12.82 2.92
N GLY A 136 27.58 -14.09 3.11
CA GLY A 136 28.27 -15.23 2.51
C GLY A 136 28.40 -15.11 0.99
N GLY A 137 27.34 -14.65 0.32
CA GLY A 137 27.37 -14.37 -1.12
C GLY A 137 28.28 -13.21 -1.51
N ALA A 138 28.34 -12.16 -0.69
CA ALA A 138 29.20 -11.00 -0.93
C ALA A 138 30.70 -11.34 -0.80
N LEU A 139 31.06 -12.20 0.18
CA LEU A 139 32.41 -12.72 0.35
C LEU A 139 32.89 -13.55 -0.85
N LEU A 140 31.96 -14.22 -1.56
CA LEU A 140 32.24 -15.05 -2.74
C LEU A 140 32.22 -14.28 -4.08
N CYS A 141 32.29 -12.94 -4.04
CA CYS A 141 32.22 -11.97 -5.16
C CYS A 141 30.82 -11.41 -5.44
N ILE A 142 30.25 -10.50 -4.62
CA ILE A 142 29.05 -9.63 -4.84
C ILE A 142 27.85 -10.22 -5.64
N PHE A 143 28.06 -10.66 -6.87
CA PHE A 143 27.11 -11.36 -7.74
C PHE A 143 26.28 -12.46 -7.05
N PRO A 144 26.83 -13.37 -6.23
CA PRO A 144 26.00 -14.35 -5.51
C PRO A 144 25.03 -13.70 -4.51
N ALA A 145 25.34 -12.53 -3.95
CA ALA A 145 24.42 -11.83 -3.05
C ALA A 145 23.13 -11.39 -3.77
N PHE A 146 23.25 -10.96 -5.04
CA PHE A 146 22.07 -10.62 -5.86
C PHE A 146 21.21 -11.86 -6.16
N ILE A 147 21.84 -13.00 -6.44
CA ILE A 147 21.13 -14.26 -6.65
C ILE A 147 20.35 -14.67 -5.40
N VAL A 148 20.97 -14.56 -4.22
CA VAL A 148 20.30 -14.82 -2.93
C VAL A 148 19.11 -13.87 -2.75
N ALA A 149 19.25 -12.58 -3.07
CA ALA A 149 18.15 -11.62 -2.97
C ALA A 149 16.97 -11.98 -3.89
N GLY A 150 17.22 -12.46 -5.10
CA GLY A 150 16.18 -12.96 -6.01
C GLY A 150 15.50 -14.24 -5.51
N LEU A 151 16.29 -15.20 -5.02
CA LEU A 151 15.77 -16.48 -4.52
C LEU A 151 14.96 -16.33 -3.23
N LEU A 152 15.36 -15.42 -2.35
CA LEU A 152 14.72 -15.16 -1.06
C LEU A 152 13.75 -13.96 -1.10
N PHE A 153 13.42 -13.46 -2.29
CA PHE A 153 12.60 -12.26 -2.48
C PHE A 153 11.24 -12.32 -1.75
N PHE A 154 10.65 -13.50 -1.61
CA PHE A 154 9.35 -13.70 -0.95
C PHE A 154 9.43 -14.18 0.50
N ALA A 155 10.62 -14.36 1.06
CA ALA A 155 10.78 -14.88 2.43
C ALA A 155 10.06 -14.02 3.47
N ILE A 156 10.12 -12.69 3.34
CA ILE A 156 9.49 -11.74 4.26
C ILE A 156 7.95 -11.82 4.17
N PRO A 157 7.32 -11.62 3.00
CA PRO A 157 5.86 -11.69 2.90
C PRO A 157 5.32 -13.09 3.25
N LEU A 158 6.09 -14.17 3.05
CA LEU A 158 5.73 -15.52 3.51
C LEU A 158 5.59 -15.61 5.03
N VAL A 159 6.50 -15.01 5.80
CA VAL A 159 6.38 -14.95 7.26
C VAL A 159 5.17 -14.12 7.67
N VAL A 160 4.93 -12.99 7.00
CA VAL A 160 3.86 -12.05 7.37
C VAL A 160 2.46 -12.60 7.08
N GLU A 161 2.24 -13.11 5.88
CA GLU A 161 0.90 -13.53 5.41
C GLU A 161 0.59 -14.99 5.79
N LYS A 162 1.59 -15.88 5.77
CA LYS A 162 1.38 -17.31 6.05
C LYS A 162 1.88 -17.76 7.42
N GLY A 163 2.50 -16.86 8.20
CA GLY A 163 2.99 -17.18 9.54
C GLY A 163 4.08 -18.26 9.55
N LEU A 164 4.78 -18.47 8.43
CA LEU A 164 5.79 -19.53 8.33
C LEU A 164 6.95 -19.28 9.30
N SER A 165 7.58 -20.38 9.74
CA SER A 165 8.84 -20.29 10.49
C SER A 165 9.93 -19.67 9.59
N PRO A 166 10.98 -19.05 10.16
CA PRO A 166 12.01 -18.39 9.37
C PRO A 166 12.66 -19.31 8.32
N MET A 167 13.00 -20.54 8.72
CA MET A 167 13.63 -21.50 7.82
C MET A 167 12.67 -22.00 6.74
N ASP A 168 11.39 -22.23 7.10
CA ASP A 168 10.39 -22.67 6.13
C ASP A 168 10.07 -21.58 5.12
N ALA A 169 10.05 -20.31 5.53
CA ALA A 169 9.88 -19.17 4.64
C ALA A 169 11.03 -19.05 3.63
N LEU A 170 12.27 -19.20 4.09
CA LEU A 170 13.46 -19.18 3.21
C LEU A 170 13.41 -20.33 2.21
N ARG A 171 13.16 -21.56 2.68
CA ARG A 171 13.05 -22.75 1.81
C ARG A 171 11.92 -22.61 0.81
N THR A 172 10.74 -22.17 1.26
CA THR A 172 9.56 -22.01 0.39
C THR A 172 9.82 -20.95 -0.69
N SER A 173 10.46 -19.83 -0.35
CA SER A 173 10.86 -18.81 -1.34
C SER A 173 11.86 -19.39 -2.34
N PHE A 174 12.91 -20.06 -1.85
CA PHE A 174 13.95 -20.66 -2.68
C PHE A 174 13.38 -21.70 -3.66
N GLU A 175 12.57 -22.64 -3.15
CA GLU A 175 11.96 -23.70 -3.96
C GLU A 175 11.04 -23.14 -5.05
N LYS A 176 10.34 -22.04 -4.76
CA LYS A 176 9.45 -21.39 -5.72
C LYS A 176 10.20 -20.59 -6.78
N ASN A 177 11.30 -19.93 -6.40
CA ASN A 177 12.03 -19.02 -7.29
C ASN A 177 13.16 -19.72 -8.07
N LYS A 178 13.68 -20.87 -7.61
CA LYS A 178 14.88 -21.51 -8.18
C LYS A 178 14.76 -21.88 -9.66
N GLY A 179 13.58 -22.27 -10.13
CA GLY A 179 13.43 -22.67 -11.54
C GLY A 179 13.34 -21.49 -12.50
N ASN A 180 13.19 -20.26 -12.01
CA ASN A 180 13.37 -19.03 -12.79
C ASN A 180 14.27 -18.03 -12.05
N TRP A 181 15.36 -18.53 -11.46
CA TRP A 181 16.21 -17.76 -10.54
C TRP A 181 16.77 -16.49 -11.18
N LEU A 182 17.12 -16.54 -12.47
CA LEU A 182 17.69 -15.39 -13.19
C LEU A 182 16.67 -14.26 -13.30
N MET A 183 15.43 -14.56 -13.72
CA MET A 183 14.41 -13.52 -13.83
C MET A 183 14.01 -12.97 -12.47
N PHE A 184 13.90 -13.82 -11.44
CA PHE A 184 13.66 -13.34 -10.08
C PHE A 184 14.82 -12.50 -9.52
N THR A 185 16.05 -12.83 -9.87
CA THR A 185 17.25 -12.03 -9.50
C THR A 185 17.21 -10.67 -10.17
N LEU A 186 16.98 -10.62 -11.49
CA LEU A 186 16.84 -9.37 -12.23
C LEU A 186 15.66 -8.54 -11.70
N PHE A 187 14.54 -9.18 -11.40
CA PHE A 187 13.36 -8.51 -10.85
C PHE A 187 13.63 -7.92 -9.47
N ALA A 188 14.21 -8.69 -8.55
CA ALA A 188 14.59 -8.22 -7.23
C ALA A 188 15.59 -7.06 -7.32
N PHE A 189 16.54 -7.13 -8.26
CA PHE A 189 17.48 -6.05 -8.54
C PHE A 189 16.77 -4.78 -9.01
N VAL A 190 15.88 -4.87 -9.99
CA VAL A 190 15.11 -3.71 -10.49
C VAL A 190 14.22 -3.12 -9.40
N VAL A 191 13.52 -3.94 -8.63
CA VAL A 191 12.69 -3.50 -7.50
C VAL A 191 13.53 -2.80 -6.43
N SER A 192 14.74 -3.30 -6.15
CA SER A 192 15.70 -2.65 -5.26
C SER A 192 16.19 -1.30 -5.81
N LEU A 193 16.44 -1.20 -7.12
CA LEU A 193 16.78 0.06 -7.78
C LEU A 193 15.64 1.07 -7.70
N ILE A 194 14.40 0.63 -7.95
CA ILE A 194 13.20 1.47 -7.82
C ILE A 194 13.11 2.01 -6.39
N GLY A 195 13.28 1.17 -5.37
CA GLY A 195 13.28 1.60 -3.97
C GLY A 195 14.41 2.58 -3.65
N SER A 196 15.59 2.35 -4.22
CA SER A 196 16.82 3.08 -3.93
C SER A 196 16.94 4.42 -4.67
N ILE A 197 16.32 4.60 -5.83
CA ILE A 197 16.49 5.81 -6.65
C ILE A 197 16.02 7.08 -5.92
N GLY A 198 15.09 6.95 -4.97
CA GLY A 198 14.59 8.03 -4.14
C GLY A 198 15.66 8.70 -3.27
N GLN A 199 16.78 8.01 -3.00
CA GLN A 199 17.90 8.59 -2.25
C GLN A 199 18.56 9.76 -3.00
N PHE A 200 18.62 9.69 -4.34
CA PHE A 200 19.24 10.72 -5.17
C PHE A 200 18.39 12.00 -5.26
N ALA A 201 17.09 11.91 -4.97
CA ALA A 201 16.18 13.05 -4.86
C ALA A 201 16.17 13.61 -3.43
N CYS A 202 17.35 13.86 -2.86
CA CYS A 202 17.55 14.40 -1.51
C CYS A 202 16.80 13.62 -0.40
N TYR A 203 16.71 12.30 -0.52
CA TYR A 203 15.95 11.42 0.38
C TYR A 203 14.42 11.66 0.43
N ILE A 204 13.90 12.76 -0.12
CA ILE A 204 12.46 13.02 -0.21
C ILE A 204 11.79 11.98 -1.12
N GLY A 205 12.49 11.55 -2.17
CA GLY A 205 12.01 10.50 -3.07
C GLY A 205 11.71 9.17 -2.37
N LEU A 206 12.35 8.89 -1.24
CA LEU A 206 12.15 7.66 -0.45
C LEU A 206 10.71 7.52 0.07
N LEU A 207 10.01 8.64 0.25
CA LEU A 207 8.60 8.63 0.67
C LEU A 207 7.66 8.00 -0.38
N VAL A 208 8.11 7.93 -1.64
CA VAL A 208 7.36 7.34 -2.75
C VAL A 208 7.99 6.01 -3.19
N THR A 209 9.31 5.93 -3.23
CA THR A 209 9.98 4.75 -3.78
C THR A 209 9.96 3.54 -2.85
N TYR A 210 10.10 3.72 -1.53
CA TYR A 210 9.97 2.62 -0.57
C TYR A 210 8.58 1.98 -0.52
N PRO A 211 7.47 2.72 -0.38
CA PRO A 211 6.15 2.08 -0.38
C PRO A 211 5.90 1.37 -1.70
N LEU A 212 6.35 1.94 -2.81
CA LEU A 212 6.25 1.31 -4.12
C LEU A 212 7.01 -0.02 -4.16
N GLN A 213 8.23 -0.10 -3.65
CA GLN A 213 8.99 -1.36 -3.54
C GLN A 213 8.21 -2.43 -2.78
N PHE A 214 7.61 -2.09 -1.63
CA PHE A 214 6.85 -3.05 -0.83
C PHE A 214 5.55 -3.49 -1.51
N LEU A 215 4.85 -2.55 -2.16
CA LEU A 215 3.61 -2.81 -2.89
C LEU A 215 3.84 -3.69 -4.12
N ILE A 216 4.89 -3.43 -4.91
CA ILE A 216 5.28 -4.28 -6.05
C ILE A 216 5.59 -5.70 -5.55
N THR A 217 6.37 -5.82 -4.47
CA THR A 217 6.68 -7.11 -3.86
C THR A 217 5.41 -7.83 -3.39
N ALA A 218 4.46 -7.11 -2.79
CA ALA A 218 3.21 -7.69 -2.34
C ALA A 218 2.33 -8.16 -3.52
N VAL A 219 2.26 -7.40 -4.63
CA VAL A 219 1.51 -7.80 -5.83
C VAL A 219 2.13 -9.05 -6.46
N ALA A 220 3.47 -9.08 -6.59
CA ALA A 220 4.18 -10.26 -7.05
C ALA A 220 3.93 -11.47 -6.14
N TYR A 221 3.91 -11.26 -4.82
CA TYR A 221 3.61 -12.31 -3.84
C TYR A 221 2.19 -12.86 -4.03
N ARG A 222 1.19 -11.99 -4.22
CA ARG A 222 -0.20 -12.39 -4.45
C ARG A 222 -0.31 -13.31 -5.67
N ASP A 223 0.37 -12.97 -6.76
CA ASP A 223 0.32 -13.77 -7.98
C ASP A 223 1.04 -15.12 -7.82
N VAL A 224 2.16 -15.17 -7.09
CA VAL A 224 2.98 -16.38 -6.95
C VAL A 224 2.45 -17.35 -5.87
N PHE A 225 1.91 -16.82 -4.78
CA PHE A 225 1.56 -17.59 -3.58
C PHE A 225 0.09 -17.51 -3.17
N GLY A 226 -0.68 -16.57 -3.73
CA GLY A 226 -2.01 -16.21 -3.28
C GLY A 226 -2.01 -15.41 -1.97
N VAL A 227 -3.01 -14.56 -1.79
CA VAL A 227 -3.31 -13.86 -0.54
C VAL A 227 -4.75 -14.23 -0.17
N ALA A 228 -4.98 -14.67 1.07
CA ALA A 228 -6.31 -15.11 1.48
C ALA A 228 -7.28 -13.92 1.51
N GLY A 229 -8.54 -14.11 1.09
CA GLY A 229 -9.57 -13.07 1.18
C GLY A 229 -9.46 -11.92 0.17
N VAL A 230 -8.53 -11.97 -0.81
CA VAL A 230 -8.53 -11.04 -1.95
C VAL A 230 -9.73 -11.37 -2.85
N ARG A 231 -10.54 -10.36 -3.16
CA ARG A 231 -11.69 -10.52 -4.08
C ARG A 231 -11.17 -10.95 -5.45
N SER A 232 -11.71 -12.05 -5.98
CA SER A 232 -11.35 -12.57 -7.31
C SER A 232 -11.52 -11.47 -8.37
N ALA A 233 -10.60 -11.42 -9.34
CA ALA A 233 -10.58 -10.43 -10.44
C ALA A 233 -11.89 -10.38 -11.27
N SER A 234 -12.79 -11.35 -11.11
CA SER A 234 -14.14 -11.36 -11.70
C SER A 234 -15.13 -10.36 -11.07
N GLN A 235 -14.76 -9.64 -10.01
CA GLN A 235 -15.62 -8.65 -9.35
C GLN A 235 -15.15 -7.20 -9.53
N ILE A 236 -14.17 -6.95 -10.40
CA ILE A 236 -13.73 -5.60 -10.76
C ILE A 236 -14.76 -5.02 -11.76
N PRO A 237 -15.42 -3.88 -11.47
CA PRO A 237 -16.26 -3.20 -12.46
C PRO A 237 -15.43 -2.88 -13.70
N SER A 238 -15.94 -3.21 -14.88
CA SER A 238 -15.30 -3.08 -16.20
C SER A 238 -14.87 -1.65 -16.57
N SER A 239 -15.10 -0.66 -15.69
CA SER A 239 -14.64 0.71 -15.87
C SER A 239 -13.13 0.88 -15.76
N TYR A 240 -12.40 -0.16 -15.34
CA TYR A 240 -10.93 -0.13 -15.21
C TYR A 240 -10.26 -1.36 -15.83
N ALA A 241 -10.73 -1.79 -17.01
CA ALA A 241 -9.91 -2.65 -17.86
C ALA A 241 -8.56 -1.96 -18.13
N SER A 242 -7.46 -2.73 -18.09
CA SER A 242 -6.12 -2.25 -18.42
C SER A 242 -6.11 -1.56 -19.81
N PRO A 243 -5.20 -0.60 -20.06
CA PRO A 243 -5.03 0.00 -21.37
C PRO A 243 -4.87 -1.07 -22.44
N SER A 244 -5.60 -0.96 -23.55
CA SER A 244 -5.70 -1.98 -24.61
C SER A 244 -4.37 -2.42 -25.21
N TRP A 245 -3.29 -1.67 -25.01
CA TRP A 245 -1.92 -2.04 -25.40
C TRP A 245 -1.31 -3.19 -24.60
N GLN A 246 -1.93 -3.61 -23.49
CA GLN A 246 -1.48 -4.75 -22.66
C GLN A 246 -2.18 -6.07 -23.01
N GLN A 247 -3.18 -6.08 -23.90
CA GLN A 247 -3.86 -7.30 -24.36
C GLN A 247 -3.19 -7.93 -25.60
N GLY A 248 -1.85 -7.96 -25.61
CA GLY A 248 -1.08 -8.59 -26.67
C GLY A 248 -1.17 -10.11 -26.56
N GLY A 249 -2.13 -10.73 -27.25
CA GLY A 249 -2.15 -12.20 -27.36
C GLY A 249 -3.38 -12.86 -27.95
N GLN A 250 -4.49 -12.17 -28.21
CA GLN A 250 -5.65 -12.80 -28.86
C GLN A 250 -6.05 -12.03 -30.12
N ALA A 251 -6.06 -12.75 -31.23
CA ALA A 251 -6.45 -12.26 -32.55
C ALA A 251 -7.78 -11.51 -32.46
N SER A 252 -7.73 -10.20 -32.66
CA SER A 252 -8.88 -9.33 -32.67
C SER A 252 -9.77 -9.65 -33.87
N TYR A 253 -10.91 -10.31 -33.63
CA TYR A 253 -12.04 -10.24 -34.53
C TYR A 253 -12.52 -8.79 -34.53
N MET A 254 -12.25 -8.07 -35.62
CA MET A 254 -12.68 -6.70 -35.81
C MET A 254 -14.19 -6.71 -36.13
N PRO A 255 -15.07 -6.15 -35.28
CA PRO A 255 -16.46 -5.97 -35.68
C PRO A 255 -16.52 -4.96 -36.85
N PRO A 256 -17.41 -5.16 -37.84
CA PRO A 256 -17.53 -4.24 -38.97
C PRO A 256 -17.90 -2.84 -38.49
N PRO A 257 -17.44 -1.78 -39.19
CA PRO A 257 -17.70 -0.41 -38.79
C PRO A 257 -19.21 -0.13 -38.72
N PRO A 258 -19.69 0.62 -37.71
CA PRO A 258 -21.10 0.97 -37.63
C PRO A 258 -21.52 1.78 -38.86
N GLN A 259 -22.63 1.36 -39.49
CA GLN A 259 -23.18 2.08 -40.63
C GLN A 259 -23.72 3.44 -40.19
N TYR A 260 -23.22 4.50 -40.80
CA TYR A 260 -23.69 5.86 -40.57
C TYR A 260 -25.07 6.05 -41.20
N THR A 261 -26.11 6.21 -40.38
CA THR A 261 -27.41 6.70 -40.83
C THR A 261 -27.45 8.23 -40.67
N PRO A 262 -27.64 9.00 -41.75
CA PRO A 262 -27.74 10.46 -41.64
C PRO A 262 -28.99 10.87 -40.86
N PRO A 263 -28.96 11.99 -40.11
CA PRO A 263 -30.13 12.48 -39.37
C PRO A 263 -31.29 12.78 -40.33
N GLN A 264 -32.49 12.27 -40.00
CA GLN A 264 -33.70 12.58 -40.75
C GLN A 264 -34.07 14.07 -40.58
N ALA A 265 -34.48 14.71 -41.69
CA ALA A 265 -34.97 16.07 -41.69
C ALA A 265 -36.20 16.23 -40.76
N PRO A 266 -36.40 17.40 -40.12
CA PRO A 266 -37.54 17.61 -39.23
C PRO A 266 -38.86 17.46 -39.99
N GLN A 267 -39.71 16.52 -39.55
CA GLN A 267 -41.06 16.43 -40.08
C GLN A 267 -41.92 17.58 -39.54
N SER A 268 -42.73 18.16 -40.43
CA SER A 268 -43.74 19.17 -40.11
C SER A 268 -44.78 18.59 -39.16
N TYR A 269 -44.80 19.05 -37.90
CA TYR A 269 -45.79 18.63 -36.92
C TYR A 269 -47.16 19.26 -37.21
N ALA A 270 -48.16 18.42 -37.48
CA ALA A 270 -49.57 18.80 -37.31
C ALA A 270 -49.92 18.76 -35.80
N PRO A 271 -50.75 19.69 -35.28
CA PRO A 271 -51.02 19.78 -33.85
C PRO A 271 -51.83 18.58 -33.32
N PRO A 272 -51.39 17.91 -32.23
CA PRO A 272 -52.18 16.89 -31.54
C PRO A 272 -53.39 17.49 -30.81
N GLN A 273 -54.52 16.78 -30.83
CA GLN A 273 -55.78 17.16 -30.18
C GLN A 273 -55.67 17.15 -28.64
N PRO A 274 -56.50 17.94 -27.90
CA PRO A 274 -56.44 18.02 -26.44
C PRO A 274 -56.76 16.69 -25.74
N VAL A 275 -55.88 16.27 -24.83
CA VAL A 275 -56.06 15.09 -23.97
C VAL A 275 -56.88 15.48 -22.73
N PRO A 276 -57.91 14.71 -22.32
CA PRO A 276 -58.67 15.00 -21.10
C PRO A 276 -57.82 14.79 -19.83
N PRO A 277 -58.04 15.57 -18.76
CA PRO A 277 -57.16 15.57 -17.60
C PRO A 277 -57.27 14.28 -16.75
N PRO A 278 -56.17 13.80 -16.16
CA PRO A 278 -56.16 12.64 -15.26
C PRO A 278 -56.83 12.95 -13.91
N VAL A 279 -57.59 11.98 -13.38
CA VAL A 279 -58.19 12.03 -12.04
C VAL A 279 -57.10 11.80 -10.98
N MET A 280 -56.90 12.75 -10.07
CA MET A 280 -55.95 12.63 -8.96
C MET A 280 -56.56 11.85 -7.78
N PRO A 281 -55.83 10.92 -7.13
CA PRO A 281 -56.21 10.39 -5.82
C PRO A 281 -56.02 11.44 -4.71
N PRO A 282 -56.80 11.39 -3.61
CA PRO A 282 -56.81 12.42 -2.58
C PRO A 282 -55.48 12.47 -1.78
N PRO A 283 -54.99 13.66 -1.40
CA PRO A 283 -53.79 13.81 -0.58
C PRO A 283 -54.03 13.36 0.87
N ALA A 284 -52.98 12.80 1.49
CA ALA A 284 -52.95 12.46 2.91
C ALA A 284 -53.09 13.71 3.80
N PRO A 285 -53.70 13.61 5.00
CA PRO A 285 -53.92 14.77 5.86
C PRO A 285 -52.61 15.31 6.44
N VAL A 286 -52.33 16.58 6.16
CA VAL A 286 -51.23 17.34 6.78
C VAL A 286 -51.62 17.67 8.22
N VAL A 287 -50.99 17.01 9.18
CA VAL A 287 -51.14 17.36 10.61
C VAL A 287 -50.41 18.68 10.83
N SER A 288 -51.16 19.74 11.13
CA SER A 288 -50.59 21.06 11.40
C SER A 288 -50.01 21.11 12.82
N ASP A 289 -48.69 21.25 12.91
CA ASP A 289 -47.91 21.21 14.16
C ASP A 289 -47.88 22.55 14.94
N GLN A 290 -48.89 23.41 14.72
CA GLN A 290 -48.96 24.75 15.29
C GLN A 290 -50.16 24.93 16.23
N ILE A 291 -49.98 25.76 17.26
CA ILE A 291 -50.99 26.20 18.23
C ILE A 291 -51.05 27.73 18.25
N THR A 292 -52.21 28.32 18.56
CA THR A 292 -52.39 29.77 18.68
C THR A 292 -52.27 30.24 20.13
N CYS A 293 -51.53 31.32 20.37
CA CYS A 293 -51.46 31.95 21.69
C CYS A 293 -52.79 32.64 22.04
N PRO A 294 -53.43 32.35 23.19
CA PRO A 294 -54.74 32.91 23.53
C PRO A 294 -54.74 34.41 23.82
N ASN A 295 -53.57 35.00 24.09
CA ASN A 295 -53.48 36.41 24.48
C ASN A 295 -53.18 37.36 23.30
N CYS A 296 -52.57 36.87 22.22
CA CYS A 296 -52.24 37.70 21.04
C CYS A 296 -52.53 37.01 19.70
N ASN A 297 -53.10 35.81 19.70
CA ASN A 297 -53.47 35.02 18.53
C ASN A 297 -52.32 34.69 17.55
N ALA A 298 -51.05 34.81 17.98
CA ALA A 298 -49.91 34.40 17.18
C ALA A 298 -49.81 32.86 17.07
N LEU A 299 -49.47 32.35 15.89
CA LEU A 299 -49.23 30.94 15.62
C LEU A 299 -47.82 30.54 16.07
N LEU A 300 -47.73 29.48 16.87
CA LEU A 300 -46.49 29.00 17.50
C LEU A 300 -46.38 27.49 17.31
N SER A 301 -45.16 26.96 17.36
CA SER A 301 -44.93 25.52 17.38
C SER A 301 -45.57 24.89 18.62
N ARG A 302 -46.20 23.71 18.48
CA ARG A 302 -46.89 22.99 19.57
C ARG A 302 -46.00 22.68 20.79
N THR A 303 -44.68 22.73 20.65
CA THR A 303 -43.72 22.50 21.74
C THR A 303 -43.31 23.78 22.51
N ALA A 304 -43.80 24.96 22.14
CA ALA A 304 -43.46 26.22 22.82
C ALA A 304 -44.14 26.30 24.19
N LYS A 305 -43.41 26.78 25.22
CA LYS A 305 -43.95 27.03 26.57
C LYS A 305 -44.27 28.51 26.83
N PHE A 306 -43.81 29.41 25.97
CA PHE A 306 -44.00 30.85 26.08
C PHE A 306 -44.15 31.48 24.69
N CYS A 307 -44.91 32.57 24.62
CA CYS A 307 -45.15 33.31 23.40
C CYS A 307 -44.03 34.31 23.13
N ASN A 308 -43.28 34.11 22.04
CA ASN A 308 -42.19 35.00 21.66
C ASN A 308 -42.63 36.42 21.25
N TYR A 309 -43.92 36.63 20.97
CA TYR A 309 -44.45 37.93 20.56
C TYR A 309 -44.97 38.78 21.73
N CYS A 310 -45.61 38.16 22.73
CA CYS A 310 -46.15 38.90 23.89
C CYS A 310 -45.44 38.59 25.22
N GLY A 311 -44.50 37.66 25.26
CA GLY A 311 -43.68 37.33 26.42
C GLY A 311 -44.39 36.56 27.54
N LYS A 312 -45.67 36.16 27.35
CA LYS A 312 -46.44 35.40 28.34
C LYS A 312 -46.33 33.88 28.13
N PRO A 313 -46.42 33.06 29.20
CA PRO A 313 -46.48 31.60 29.07
C PRO A 313 -47.74 31.17 28.29
N LEU A 314 -47.63 30.07 27.52
CA LEU A 314 -48.72 29.47 26.74
C LEU A 314 -49.54 28.48 27.56
#